data_AF-A0A536QPN7-F1
#
_entry.id   AF-A0A536QPN7-F1
#
_cell.length_a   1.000
_cell.length_b   1.000
_cell.length_c   1.000
_cell.angle_alpha   90.00
_cell.angle_beta   90.00
_cell.angle_gamma   90.00
#
_symmetry.space_group_name_H-M   'P 1'
#
loop_
_entity.id
_entity.type
_entity.pdbx_description
1 polymer ?
#
loop_
_entity_poly.entity_id
_entity_poly.type
_entity_poly.pdbx_seq_one_letter_code
_entity_poly.pdbx_strand_id
1 'polypeptide(L)'
;MERAPTKAPATIDEYLTRVSPRFRSQLRGLRRTIRQAAPRATESISYGIPTFKQDDARLIYFSAAKNHVAIHMVRKALLTRIVKARLAEIRSKTKRR
;
A
#
# COMPACT_ATOMS: atom_id res chain seq x y z
N MET A 1 20.42 11.03 -20.27
CA MET A 1 19.89 9.73 -19.81
C MET A 1 18.42 9.67 -20.19
N GLU A 2 18.16 8.99 -21.30
CA GLU A 2 16.84 8.83 -21.90
C GLU A 2 15.95 7.97 -20.99
N ARG A 3 14.80 8.51 -20.55
CA ARG A 3 13.79 7.71 -19.85
C ARG A 3 12.86 7.15 -20.91
N ALA A 4 13.04 5.87 -21.24
CA ALA A 4 12.07 5.13 -22.06
C ALA A 4 10.65 5.28 -21.49
N PRO A 5 9.60 5.38 -22.33
CA PRO A 5 8.22 5.47 -21.87
C PRO A 5 7.87 4.15 -21.18
N THR A 6 8.02 4.12 -19.86
CA THR A 6 7.78 2.91 -19.07
C THR A 6 6.27 2.79 -18.90
N LYS A 7 5.66 1.95 -19.74
CA LYS A 7 4.24 1.57 -19.70
C LYS A 7 3.75 1.48 -18.26
N ALA A 8 2.60 2.05 -17.95
CA ALA A 8 2.05 2.04 -16.59
C ALA A 8 1.98 0.60 -16.05
N PRO A 9 2.32 0.36 -14.77
CA PRO A 9 2.30 -0.98 -14.21
C PRO A 9 0.87 -1.52 -14.23
N ALA A 10 0.70 -2.78 -14.63
CA ALA A 10 -0.60 -3.44 -14.65
C ALA A 10 -0.95 -4.04 -13.28
N THR A 11 0.07 -4.35 -12.46
CA THR A 11 -0.10 -5.00 -11.16
C THR A 11 0.69 -4.31 -10.05
N ILE A 12 0.30 -4.57 -8.79
CA ILE A 12 1.03 -4.06 -7.62
C ILE A 12 2.43 -4.66 -7.56
N ASP A 13 2.61 -5.92 -7.96
CA ASP A 13 3.93 -6.55 -8.02
C ASP A 13 4.84 -5.84 -9.02
N GLU A 14 4.34 -5.51 -10.21
CA GLU A 14 5.08 -4.73 -11.20
C GLU A 14 5.39 -3.30 -10.74
N TYR A 15 4.48 -2.67 -9.98
CA TYR A 15 4.79 -1.40 -9.33
C TYR A 15 5.93 -1.55 -8.32
N LEU A 16 5.91 -2.60 -7.48
CA LEU A 16 6.91 -2.85 -6.44
C LEU A 16 8.30 -3.14 -7.01
N THR A 17 8.43 -3.79 -8.17
CA THR A 17 9.74 -4.01 -8.82
C THR A 17 10.38 -2.69 -9.23
N ARG A 18 9.58 -1.70 -9.65
CA ARG A 18 10.03 -0.37 -10.08
C ARG A 18 10.35 0.57 -8.93
N VAL A 19 9.84 0.31 -7.73
CA VAL A 19 10.16 1.10 -6.54
C VAL A 19 11.56 0.77 -6.03
N SER A 20 12.25 1.78 -5.50
CA SER A 20 13.58 1.61 -4.91
C SER A 20 13.56 0.58 -3.77
N PRO A 21 14.64 -0.19 -3.57
CA PRO A 21 14.70 -1.24 -2.55
C PRO A 21 14.34 -0.75 -1.14
N ARG A 22 14.71 0.50 -0.81
CA ARG A 22 14.42 1.17 0.47
C ARG A 22 12.92 1.17 0.82
N PHE A 23 12.06 1.50 -0.13
CA PHE A 23 10.61 1.61 0.09
C PHE A 23 9.87 0.31 -0.20
N ARG A 24 10.45 -0.59 -1.00
CA ARG A 24 9.82 -1.85 -1.41
C ARG A 24 9.42 -2.73 -0.21
N SER A 25 10.27 -2.83 0.81
CA SER A 25 9.98 -3.59 2.03
C SER A 25 8.80 -2.99 2.82
N GLN A 26 8.76 -1.66 2.92
CA GLN A 26 7.71 -0.92 3.61
C GLN A 26 6.36 -1.05 2.89
N LEU A 27 6.35 -0.91 1.56
CA LEU A 27 5.14 -1.07 0.75
C LEU A 27 4.61 -2.51 0.77
N ARG A 28 5.49 -3.52 0.77
CA ARG A 28 5.08 -4.93 0.98
C ARG A 28 4.43 -5.13 2.34
N GLY A 29 5.01 -4.55 3.39
CA GLY A 29 4.42 -4.55 4.72
C GLY A 29 3.03 -3.94 4.73
N LEU A 30 2.87 -2.78 4.09
CA LEU A 30 1.60 -2.09 3.97
C LEU A 30 0.56 -2.90 3.20
N ARG A 31 0.92 -3.49 2.05
CA ARG A 31 0.06 -4.40 1.26
C ARG A 31 -0.46 -5.54 2.12
N ARG A 32 0.42 -6.19 2.91
CA ARG A 32 0.04 -7.26 3.83
C ARG A 32 -0.93 -6.77 4.90
N THR A 33 -0.64 -5.64 5.55
CA THR A 33 -1.51 -5.07 6.59
C THR A 33 -2.89 -4.72 6.05
N ILE A 34 -2.97 -4.10 4.86
CA ILE A 34 -4.25 -3.76 4.23
C ILE A 34 -5.04 -5.03 3.92
N ARG A 35 -4.41 -6.04 3.34
CA ARG A 35 -5.04 -7.33 3.01
C ARG A 35 -5.57 -8.07 4.26
N GLN A 36 -4.85 -7.98 5.39
CA GLN A 36 -5.32 -8.52 6.66
C GLN A 36 -6.51 -7.71 7.24
N ALA A 37 -6.48 -6.38 7.11
CA ALA A 37 -7.54 -5.52 7.64
C ALA A 37 -8.83 -5.58 6.79
N ALA A 38 -8.69 -5.77 5.48
CA ALA A 38 -9.76 -5.84 4.49
C ALA A 38 -9.56 -7.06 3.56
N PRO A 39 -9.85 -8.29 4.05
CA PRO A 39 -9.63 -9.53 3.28
C PRO A 39 -10.53 -9.66 2.05
N ARG A 40 -11.64 -8.91 2.00
CA ARG A 40 -12.55 -8.86 0.84
C ARG A 40 -12.10 -7.87 -0.23
N ALA A 41 -11.08 -7.05 0.05
CA ALA A 41 -10.59 -6.08 -0.90
C ALA A 41 -9.69 -6.74 -1.96
N THR A 42 -9.90 -6.35 -3.21
CA THR A 42 -9.11 -6.76 -4.37
C THR A 42 -8.01 -5.75 -4.65
N GLU A 43 -6.87 -6.25 -5.10
CA GLU A 43 -5.73 -5.44 -5.51
C GLU A 43 -5.95 -4.90 -6.92
N SER A 44 -5.64 -3.62 -7.15
CA SER A 44 -5.81 -2.98 -8.45
C SER A 44 -4.77 -1.86 -8.64
N ILE A 45 -4.58 -1.42 -9.88
CA ILE A 45 -3.83 -0.22 -10.23
C ILE A 45 -4.81 0.81 -10.79
N SER A 46 -4.79 2.03 -10.27
CA SER A 46 -5.56 3.15 -10.81
C SER A 46 -4.67 4.39 -10.83
N TYR A 47 -4.66 5.11 -11.96
CA TYR A 47 -3.71 6.21 -12.21
C TYR A 47 -2.22 5.80 -12.10
N GLY A 48 -1.90 4.53 -12.38
CA GLY A 48 -0.54 3.99 -12.20
C GLY A 48 -0.13 3.80 -10.74
N ILE A 49 -1.07 3.94 -9.79
CA ILE A 49 -0.82 3.83 -8.35
C ILE A 49 -1.52 2.57 -7.80
N PRO A 50 -0.85 1.77 -6.95
CA PRO A 50 -1.46 0.68 -6.21
C PRO A 50 -2.66 1.12 -5.37
N THR A 51 -3.76 0.41 -5.52
CA THR A 51 -4.98 0.63 -4.75
C THR A 51 -5.65 -0.68 -4.37
N PHE A 52 -6.50 -0.62 -3.33
CA PHE A 52 -7.40 -1.69 -2.97
C PHE A 52 -8.85 -1.26 -3.23
N LYS A 53 -9.63 -2.14 -3.85
CA LYS A 53 -11.04 -1.93 -4.21
C LYS A 53 -11.90 -2.98 -3.53
N GLN A 54 -13.02 -2.57 -2.94
CA GLN A 54 -14.03 -3.48 -2.40
C GLN A 54 -15.41 -2.88 -2.66
N ASP A 55 -16.35 -3.70 -3.11
CA ASP A 55 -17.74 -3.30 -3.40
C ASP A 55 -17.78 -2.05 -4.29
N ASP A 56 -17.08 -2.15 -5.43
CA ASP A 56 -16.89 -1.10 -6.43
C ASP A 56 -16.18 0.20 -6.04
N ALA A 57 -15.86 0.42 -4.76
CA ALA A 57 -15.18 1.62 -4.33
C ALA A 57 -13.74 1.39 -3.86
N ARG A 58 -12.89 2.36 -4.21
CA ARG A 58 -11.49 2.41 -3.77
C ARG A 58 -11.44 2.70 -2.28
N LEU A 59 -10.51 2.04 -1.62
CA LEU A 59 -10.35 2.13 -0.17
C LEU A 59 -9.14 3.00 0.19
N ILE A 60 -8.01 2.67 -0.43
CA ILE A 60 -6.71 3.24 -0.12
C ILE A 60 -5.82 3.18 -1.36
N TYR A 61 -5.03 4.21 -1.55
CA TYR A 61 -3.90 4.25 -2.46
C TYR A 61 -2.62 4.34 -1.66
N PHE A 62 -1.56 3.72 -2.16
CA PHE A 62 -0.26 3.81 -1.53
C PHE A 62 0.84 3.85 -2.57
N SER A 63 1.81 4.74 -2.39
CA SER A 63 2.88 4.99 -3.37
C SER A 63 4.21 5.30 -2.69
N ALA A 64 5.32 5.11 -3.41
CA ALA A 64 6.62 5.62 -3.01
C ALA A 64 6.90 6.94 -3.75
N ALA A 65 7.24 7.96 -2.97
CA ALA A 65 7.83 9.21 -3.45
C ALA A 65 9.36 9.19 -3.28
N LYS A 66 10.04 10.28 -3.64
CA LYS A 66 11.51 10.38 -3.57
C LYS A 66 12.06 10.04 -2.17
N ASN A 67 11.42 10.56 -1.12
CA ASN A 67 11.91 10.49 0.26
C ASN A 67 10.92 9.86 1.26
N HIS A 68 9.70 9.52 0.83
CA HIS A 68 8.65 9.04 1.73
C HIS A 68 7.71 8.06 1.04
N VAL A 69 6.93 7.33 1.84
CA VAL A 69 5.78 6.55 1.38
C VAL A 69 4.52 7.40 1.60
N ALA A 70 3.74 7.61 0.54
CA ALA A 70 2.49 8.34 0.61
C ALA A 70 1.31 7.35 0.69
N ILE A 71 0.31 7.70 1.49
CA ILE A 71 -0.92 6.93 1.67
C ILE A 71 -2.10 7.87 1.48
N HIS A 72 -2.95 7.60 0.51
CA HIS A 72 -4.16 8.39 0.24
C HIS A 72 -5.39 7.54 0.54
N MET A 73 -6.27 8.07 1.38
CA MET A 73 -7.38 7.32 1.97
C MET A 73 -8.68 7.83 1.37
N VAL A 74 -9.54 6.91 0.93
CA VAL A 74 -10.81 7.28 0.29
C VAL A 74 -11.99 7.06 1.24
N ARG A 75 -11.87 6.16 2.24
CA ARG A 75 -12.94 5.90 3.23
C ARG A 75 -12.44 5.89 4.68
N LYS A 76 -13.05 6.73 5.53
CA LYS A 76 -12.66 6.99 6.94
C LYS A 76 -12.81 5.76 7.86
N ALA A 77 -13.84 4.93 7.67
CA ALA A 77 -14.11 3.77 8.53
C ALA A 77 -13.03 2.68 8.44
N LEU A 78 -12.46 2.47 7.25
CA LEU A 78 -11.40 1.47 7.07
C LEU A 78 -10.09 1.93 7.68
N LEU A 79 -9.80 3.24 7.65
CA LEU A 79 -8.61 3.82 8.26
C LEU A 79 -8.51 3.44 9.73
N THR A 80 -9.60 3.57 10.47
CA THR A 80 -9.63 3.24 11.90
C THR A 80 -9.24 1.78 12.14
N ARG A 81 -9.66 0.84 11.28
CA ARG A 81 -9.25 -0.57 11.38
C ARG A 81 -7.77 -0.77 11.04
N ILE A 82 -7.29 -0.19 9.95
CA ILE A 82 -5.88 -0.34 9.51
C ILE A 82 -4.92 0.24 10.55
N VAL A 83 -5.18 1.46 11.03
CA VAL A 83 -4.33 2.13 12.02
C VAL A 83 -4.34 1.35 13.33
N LYS A 84 -5.51 0.90 13.82
CA LYS A 84 -5.58 0.07 15.03
C LYS A 84 -4.80 -1.24 14.88
N ALA A 85 -4.90 -1.92 13.74
CA ALA A 85 -4.17 -3.16 13.47
C ALA A 85 -2.64 -2.92 13.48
N ARG A 86 -2.17 -1.85 12.83
CA ARG A 86 -0.74 -1.52 12.81
C ARG A 86 -0.21 -1.11 14.18
N LEU A 87 -0.97 -0.32 14.94
CA LEU A 87 -0.62 0.06 16.30
C LEU A 87 -0.55 -1.17 17.23
N ALA A 88 -1.45 -2.15 17.06
CA ALA A 88 -1.38 -3.41 17.78
C ALA A 88 -0.10 -4.20 17.44
N GLU A 89 0.30 -4.25 16.16
CA GLU A 89 1.53 -4.90 15.70
C GLU A 89 2.81 -4.21 16.24
N ILE A 90 2.82 -2.88 16.30
CA ILE A 90 3.94 -2.12 16.86
C ILE A 90 4.03 -2.38 18.37
N ARG A 91 2.92 -2.26 19.09
CA ARG A 91 2.89 -2.51 20.55
C ARG A 91 3.32 -3.93 20.91
N SER A 92 2.96 -4.94 20.12
CA SER A 92 3.39 -6.32 20.38
C SER A 92 4.88 -6.55 20.13
N LYS A 93 5.49 -5.82 19.19
CA LYS A 93 6.94 -5.83 18.96
C LYS A 93 7.72 -5.05 20.02
N THR A 94 7.15 -3.98 20.55
CA THR A 94 7.76 -3.21 21.66
C THR A 94 7.74 -3.96 22.99
N LYS A 95 6.73 -4.80 23.25
CA LYS A 95 6.62 -5.59 24.50
C LYS A 95 7.50 -6.85 24.54
N ARG A 96 8.15 -7.22 23.42
CA ARG A 96 9.07 -8.37 23.31
C ARG A 96 10.55 -7.96 23.38
N ARG A 97 10.85 -6.75 23.88
CA ARG A 97 12.20 -6.28 24.19
C ARG A 97 12.35 -6.09 25.68
#